data_AF-A0A2G8TB33-F1
#
_entry.id   AF-A0A2G8TB33-F1
#
_cell.length_a   1.000
_cell.length_b   1.000
_cell.length_c   1.000
_cell.angle_alpha   90.00
_cell.angle_beta   90.00
_cell.angle_gamma   90.00
#
_symmetry.space_group_name_H-M   'P 1'
#
loop_
_entity.id
_entity.type
_entity.pdbx_description
1 polymer ?
#
loop_
_entity_poly.entity_id
_entity_poly.type
_entity_poly.pdbx_seq_one_letter_code
_entity_poly.pdbx_strand_id
1 'polypeptide(L)'
;MIKKRVLTSILSIAVLAGCASTAPAPAPKPAPMANAMADADAAVKAGRTDQAYSILKAATVAHPTDKSPWLRMSQLRFDDKNYGEAIVAGLQAIERDPDDMLAYSLVAVSGLRVSSKALGDLTQKNGFSGSVRSEAQDLATLLHTKLGGPIVPVKRDEKPRAAGIRAAAPAAVPAIKCSGPFCGLN
;
A
#
# COMPACT_ATOMS: atom_id res chain seq x y z
N MET A 1 9.32 87.00 18.33
CA MET A 1 9.53 87.33 19.76
C MET A 1 8.93 86.20 20.58
N ILE A 2 9.67 85.15 20.94
CA ILE A 2 10.50 84.97 22.16
C ILE A 2 9.67 84.88 23.45
N LYS A 3 9.57 83.65 24.00
CA LYS A 3 9.79 83.25 25.42
C LYS A 3 9.67 81.70 25.48
N LYS A 4 10.75 80.90 25.57
CA LYS A 4 11.59 80.52 26.75
C LYS A 4 10.72 80.08 27.94
N ARG A 5 10.90 78.97 28.68
CA ARG A 5 11.87 77.86 28.89
C ARG A 5 11.07 76.83 29.77
N VAL A 6 11.35 75.52 29.83
CA VAL A 6 12.21 74.82 30.81
C VAL A 6 11.84 73.32 30.64
N LEU A 7 12.66 72.48 30.02
CA LEU A 7 13.62 71.55 30.63
C LEU A 7 13.06 70.66 31.76
N THR A 8 12.71 69.42 31.45
CA THR A 8 12.97 68.26 32.34
C THR A 8 13.09 67.00 31.48
N SER A 9 14.32 66.51 31.34
CA SER A 9 14.64 65.15 30.91
C SER A 9 14.12 64.17 31.95
N ILE A 10 13.34 63.16 31.54
CA ILE A 10 13.31 61.87 32.22
C ILE A 10 13.42 60.77 31.15
N LEU A 11 14.63 60.25 31.08
CA LEU A 11 15.02 58.96 30.52
C LEU A 11 14.17 57.87 31.18
N SER A 12 13.39 57.09 30.41
CA SER A 12 12.68 55.91 30.93
C SER A 12 12.77 54.76 29.94
N ILE A 13 13.82 54.00 30.23
CA ILE A 13 14.17 52.60 29.99
C ILE A 13 13.07 51.72 29.36
N ALA A 14 13.52 50.98 28.35
CA ALA A 14 12.84 49.93 27.63
C ALA A 14 12.29 48.79 28.51
N VAL A 15 11.11 48.29 28.14
CA VAL A 15 10.72 46.91 28.41
C VAL A 15 10.30 46.28 27.08
N LEU A 16 11.27 45.74 26.35
CA LEU A 16 10.99 44.69 25.37
C LEU A 16 10.64 43.44 26.18
N ALA A 17 9.35 43.16 26.34
CA ALA A 17 8.89 41.83 26.74
C ALA A 17 9.21 40.88 25.58
N GLY A 18 10.40 40.28 25.63
CA GLY A 18 10.78 39.20 24.73
C GLY A 18 9.87 38.01 25.00
N CYS A 19 9.09 37.61 24.01
CA CYS A 19 8.55 36.26 23.97
C CYS A 19 9.74 35.31 23.94
N ALA A 20 10.07 34.71 25.09
CA ALA A 20 10.90 33.52 25.14
C ALA A 20 10.13 32.43 24.39
N SER A 21 10.32 32.36 23.08
CA SER A 21 9.88 31.25 22.25
C SER A 21 10.71 30.06 22.71
N THR A 22 10.17 29.27 23.63
CA THR A 22 10.72 27.97 23.98
C THR A 22 10.69 27.14 22.70
N ALA A 23 11.86 26.98 22.07
CA ALA A 23 12.00 26.07 20.94
C ALA A 23 11.44 24.71 21.38
N PRO A 24 10.47 24.13 20.65
CA PRO A 24 9.98 22.80 20.96
C PRO A 24 11.17 21.84 21.06
N ALA A 25 11.17 21.00 22.10
CA ALA A 25 12.17 19.94 22.20
C ALA A 25 12.23 19.18 20.87
N PRO A 26 13.43 18.84 20.37
CA PRO A 26 13.58 18.16 19.08
C PRO A 26 12.72 16.90 19.10
N ALA A 27 11.89 16.75 18.07
CA ALA A 27 11.03 15.59 17.94
C ALA A 27 11.89 14.31 17.99
N PRO A 28 11.42 13.25 18.69
CA PRO A 28 12.14 11.99 18.72
C PRO A 28 12.39 11.51 17.28
N LYS A 29 13.61 11.00 17.03
CA LYS A 29 13.97 10.49 15.71
C LYS A 29 12.98 9.41 15.29
N PRO A 30 12.52 9.40 14.02
CA PRO A 30 11.61 8.37 13.56
C PRO A 30 12.23 6.98 13.75
N ALA A 31 11.40 6.03 14.15
CA ALA A 31 11.84 4.64 14.23
C ALA A 31 12.33 4.16 12.85
N PRO A 32 13.30 3.22 12.80
CA PRO A 32 13.78 2.66 11.55
C PRO A 32 12.62 2.14 10.70
N MET A 33 12.68 2.40 9.40
CA MET A 33 11.64 1.97 8.45
C MET A 33 11.36 0.47 8.52
N ALA A 34 12.40 -0.34 8.72
CA ALA A 34 12.29 -1.80 8.90
C ALA A 34 11.36 -2.18 10.07
N ASN A 35 11.37 -1.43 11.17
CA ASN A 35 10.52 -1.69 12.33
C ASN A 35 9.05 -1.39 11.99
N ALA A 36 8.78 -0.27 11.34
CA ALA A 36 7.42 0.09 10.92
C ALA A 36 6.82 -0.94 9.97
N MET A 37 7.63 -1.47 9.03
CA MET A 37 7.19 -2.56 8.14
C MET A 37 6.92 -3.85 8.91
N ALA A 38 7.80 -4.24 9.83
CA ALA A 38 7.62 -5.43 10.66
C ALA A 38 6.38 -5.34 11.56
N ASP A 39 6.13 -4.18 12.18
CA ASP A 39 4.98 -3.92 13.02
C ASP A 39 3.67 -3.95 12.21
N ALA A 40 3.69 -3.36 11.00
CA ALA A 40 2.56 -3.43 10.10
C ALA A 40 2.25 -4.89 9.69
N ASP A 41 3.26 -5.68 9.32
CA ASP A 41 3.06 -7.09 8.97
C ASP A 41 2.59 -7.93 10.15
N ALA A 42 3.06 -7.65 11.36
CA ALA A 42 2.57 -8.28 12.58
C ALA A 42 1.09 -7.92 12.84
N ALA A 43 0.70 -6.67 12.59
CA ALA A 43 -0.69 -6.25 12.69
C ALA A 43 -1.58 -6.96 11.66
N VAL A 44 -1.13 -7.10 10.40
CA VAL A 44 -1.84 -7.84 9.35
C VAL A 44 -2.02 -9.31 9.73
N LYS A 45 -0.96 -9.98 10.20
CA LYS A 45 -1.02 -11.38 10.67
C LYS A 45 -1.99 -11.58 11.83
N ALA A 46 -2.17 -10.55 12.64
CA ALA A 46 -3.13 -10.52 13.74
C ALA A 46 -4.57 -10.11 13.30
N GLY A 47 -4.82 -9.93 12.00
CA GLY A 47 -6.13 -9.49 11.48
C GLY A 47 -6.45 -8.02 11.74
N ARG A 48 -5.47 -7.21 12.16
CA ARG A 48 -5.62 -5.79 12.50
C ARG A 48 -5.20 -4.91 11.32
N THR A 49 -5.90 -5.05 10.19
CA THR A 49 -5.55 -4.37 8.94
C THR A 49 -5.56 -2.84 9.05
N ASP A 50 -6.53 -2.25 9.76
CA ASP A 50 -6.58 -0.80 9.98
C ASP A 50 -5.39 -0.29 10.81
N GLN A 51 -4.97 -1.07 11.81
CA GLN A 51 -3.77 -0.74 12.59
C GLN A 51 -2.53 -0.80 11.70
N ALA A 52 -2.39 -1.84 10.87
CA ALA A 52 -1.29 -1.97 9.93
C ALA A 52 -1.25 -0.77 8.97
N TYR A 53 -2.39 -0.38 8.42
CA TYR A 53 -2.49 0.78 7.54
C TYR A 53 -2.08 2.08 8.25
N SER A 54 -2.50 2.27 9.51
CA SER A 54 -2.11 3.45 10.29
C SER A 54 -0.60 3.50 10.56
N ILE A 55 0.04 2.36 10.83
CA ILE A 55 1.49 2.26 11.01
C ILE A 55 2.20 2.66 9.72
N LEU A 56 1.78 2.11 8.57
CA LEU A 56 2.37 2.40 7.27
C LEU A 56 2.18 3.87 6.89
N LYS A 57 1.01 4.46 7.16
CA LYS A 57 0.75 5.88 6.92
C LYS A 57 1.64 6.78 7.78
N ALA A 58 1.93 6.41 9.02
CA ALA A 58 2.91 7.14 9.82
C ALA A 58 4.33 6.98 9.23
N ALA A 59 4.66 5.79 8.72
CA ALA A 59 5.94 5.53 8.08
C ALA A 59 6.15 6.36 6.81
N THR A 60 5.11 6.64 6.02
CA THR A 60 5.25 7.52 4.84
C THR A 60 5.58 8.97 5.20
N VAL A 61 5.14 9.44 6.36
CA VAL A 61 5.48 10.79 6.86
C VAL A 61 6.91 10.81 7.39
N ALA A 62 7.30 9.75 8.11
CA ALA A 62 8.65 9.60 8.66
C ALA A 62 9.73 9.39 7.58
N HIS A 63 9.40 8.69 6.51
CA HIS A 63 10.31 8.27 5.43
C HIS A 63 9.72 8.64 4.06
N PRO A 64 9.65 9.94 3.71
CA PRO A 64 8.86 10.43 2.59
C PRO A 64 9.36 10.00 1.22
N THR A 65 10.61 9.59 1.08
CA THR A 65 11.22 9.12 -0.18
C THR A 65 11.18 7.60 -0.32
N ASP A 66 10.82 6.86 0.74
CA ASP A 66 10.77 5.40 0.69
C ASP A 66 9.46 4.94 0.04
N LYS A 67 9.56 4.11 -1.00
CA LYS A 67 8.40 3.54 -1.70
C LYS A 67 7.67 2.45 -0.91
N SER A 68 8.39 1.76 -0.03
CA SER A 68 7.94 0.52 0.63
C SER A 68 6.63 0.66 1.41
N PRO A 69 6.38 1.74 2.19
CA PRO A 69 5.13 1.87 2.94
C PRO A 69 3.95 2.16 2.00
N TRP A 70 4.18 2.91 0.92
CA TRP A 70 3.16 3.18 -0.11
C TRP A 70 2.77 1.91 -0.85
N LEU A 71 3.75 1.12 -1.27
CA LEU A 71 3.51 -0.14 -1.94
C LEU A 71 2.73 -1.12 -1.04
N ARG A 72 3.12 -1.21 0.24
CA ARG A 72 2.43 -2.08 1.20
C ARG A 72 1.01 -1.62 1.48
N MET A 73 0.77 -0.30 1.63
CA MET A 73 -0.59 0.25 1.73
C MET A 73 -1.44 -0.06 0.50
N SER A 74 -0.85 0.05 -0.70
CA SER A 74 -1.53 -0.30 -1.96
C SER A 74 -1.98 -1.76 -1.98
N GLN A 75 -1.09 -2.68 -1.58
CA GLN A 75 -1.40 -4.11 -1.46
C GLN A 75 -2.51 -4.37 -0.45
N LEU A 76 -2.43 -3.79 0.76
CA LEU A 76 -3.47 -3.98 1.78
C LEU A 76 -4.84 -3.54 1.27
N ARG A 77 -4.91 -2.37 0.63
CA ARG A 77 -6.17 -1.86 0.08
C ARG A 77 -6.67 -2.66 -1.11
N PHE A 78 -5.77 -3.21 -1.91
CA PHE A 78 -6.12 -4.14 -2.98
C PHE A 78 -6.74 -5.43 -2.43
N ASP A 79 -6.13 -6.00 -1.39
CA ASP A 79 -6.59 -7.24 -0.73
C ASP A 79 -7.95 -7.04 -0.05
N ASP A 80 -8.16 -5.87 0.57
CA ASP A 80 -9.44 -5.44 1.15
C ASP A 80 -10.51 -5.08 0.10
N LYS A 81 -10.20 -5.21 -1.21
CA LYS A 81 -11.04 -4.79 -2.34
C LYS A 81 -11.38 -3.29 -2.37
N ASN A 82 -10.64 -2.48 -1.60
CA ASN A 82 -10.70 -1.03 -1.65
C ASN A 82 -9.76 -0.51 -2.75
N TYR A 83 -10.16 -0.77 -4.00
CA TYR A 83 -9.35 -0.50 -5.18
C TYR A 83 -9.05 1.00 -5.40
N GLY A 84 -9.90 1.91 -4.91
CA GLY A 84 -9.66 3.35 -5.01
C GLY A 84 -8.45 3.79 -4.19
N GLU A 85 -8.40 3.43 -2.91
CA GLU A 85 -7.23 3.73 -2.06
C GLU A 85 -5.98 2.97 -2.53
N ALA A 86 -6.15 1.75 -3.06
CA ALA A 86 -5.05 0.98 -3.64
C ALA A 86 -4.37 1.72 -4.80
N ILE A 87 -5.16 2.35 -5.69
CA ILE A 87 -4.64 3.17 -6.80
C ILE A 87 -3.85 4.36 -6.26
N VAL A 88 -4.42 5.11 -5.31
CA VAL A 88 -3.77 6.31 -4.76
C VAL A 88 -2.42 5.96 -4.13
N ALA A 89 -2.38 4.93 -3.28
CA ALA A 89 -1.13 4.49 -2.65
C ALA A 89 -0.13 3.91 -3.68
N GLY A 90 -0.61 3.20 -4.70
CA GLY A 90 0.23 2.66 -5.77
C GLY A 90 0.88 3.76 -6.61
N LEU A 91 0.14 4.82 -6.95
CA LEU A 91 0.68 5.99 -7.65
C LEU A 91 1.76 6.70 -6.82
N GLN A 92 1.57 6.79 -5.51
CA GLN A 92 2.60 7.34 -4.61
C GLN A 92 3.86 6.46 -4.55
N ALA A 93 3.74 5.13 -4.69
CA ALA A 93 4.89 4.25 -4.81
C ALA A 93 5.61 4.47 -6.15
N ILE A 94 4.87 4.59 -7.27
CA ILE A 94 5.44 4.86 -8.61
C ILE A 94 6.17 6.21 -8.66
N GLU A 95 5.64 7.23 -7.97
CA GLU A 95 6.29 8.55 -7.89
C GLU A 95 7.68 8.48 -7.24
N ARG A 96 7.88 7.52 -6.32
CA ARG A 96 9.15 7.31 -5.61
C ARG A 96 10.07 6.33 -6.32
N ASP A 97 9.49 5.35 -7.01
CA ASP A 97 10.21 4.40 -7.83
C ASP A 97 9.44 4.12 -9.13
N PRO A 98 9.81 4.83 -10.21
CA PRO A 98 9.20 4.67 -11.52
C PRO A 98 9.43 3.30 -12.18
N ASP A 99 10.30 2.45 -11.62
CA ASP A 99 10.61 1.12 -12.15
C ASP A 99 9.88 0.00 -11.37
N ASP A 100 9.06 0.34 -10.36
CA ASP A 100 8.34 -0.65 -9.55
C ASP A 100 7.15 -1.27 -10.32
N MET A 101 7.40 -2.42 -10.95
CA MET A 101 6.39 -3.16 -11.71
C MET A 101 5.20 -3.64 -10.87
N LEU A 102 5.40 -3.89 -9.57
CA LEU A 102 4.31 -4.32 -8.70
C LEU A 102 3.35 -3.17 -8.42
N ALA A 103 3.86 -1.95 -8.22
CA ALA A 103 3.03 -0.75 -8.08
C ALA A 103 2.17 -0.49 -9.33
N TYR A 104 2.77 -0.59 -10.53
CA TYR A 104 1.99 -0.49 -11.78
C TYR A 104 0.93 -1.58 -11.89
N SER A 105 1.25 -2.82 -11.54
CA SER A 105 0.29 -3.94 -11.56
C SER A 105 -0.90 -3.68 -10.63
N LEU A 106 -0.64 -3.22 -9.40
CA LEU A 106 -1.68 -2.90 -8.43
C LEU A 106 -2.58 -1.77 -8.92
N VAL A 107 -2.02 -0.69 -9.48
CA VAL A 107 -2.79 0.42 -10.06
C VAL A 107 -3.63 -0.05 -11.23
N ALA A 108 -3.03 -0.78 -12.18
CA ALA A 108 -3.72 -1.22 -13.40
C ALA A 108 -4.89 -2.18 -13.08
N VAL A 109 -4.64 -3.21 -12.27
CA VAL A 109 -5.66 -4.20 -11.92
C VAL A 109 -6.75 -3.59 -11.04
N SER A 110 -6.39 -2.69 -10.10
CA SER A 110 -7.38 -1.94 -9.31
C SER A 110 -8.27 -1.07 -10.19
N GLY A 111 -7.67 -0.32 -11.12
CA GLY A 111 -8.40 0.54 -12.06
C GLY A 111 -9.39 -0.25 -12.92
N LEU A 112 -8.97 -1.39 -13.46
CA LEU A 112 -9.85 -2.28 -14.22
C LEU A 112 -11.05 -2.77 -13.39
N ARG A 113 -10.85 -3.10 -12.11
CA ARG A 113 -11.94 -3.55 -11.23
C ARG A 113 -12.90 -2.42 -10.87
N VAL A 114 -12.39 -1.20 -10.61
CA VAL A 114 -13.23 -0.03 -10.39
C VAL A 114 -14.11 0.25 -11.61
N SER A 115 -13.50 0.27 -12.80
CA SER A 115 -14.21 0.48 -14.06
C SER A 115 -15.25 -0.61 -14.32
N SER A 116 -14.89 -1.89 -14.11
CA SER A 116 -15.81 -3.02 -14.26
C SER A 116 -17.03 -2.90 -13.33
N LYS A 117 -16.82 -2.53 -12.06
CA LYS A 117 -17.93 -2.29 -11.12
C LYS A 117 -18.84 -1.16 -11.61
N ALA A 118 -18.28 -0.03 -12.02
CA ALA A 118 -19.05 1.12 -12.48
C ALA A 118 -19.90 0.79 -13.72
N LEU A 119 -19.35 0.04 -14.68
CA LEU A 119 -20.08 -0.45 -15.85
C LEU A 119 -21.22 -1.41 -15.45
N GLY A 120 -20.98 -2.28 -14.47
CA GLY A 120 -22.02 -3.15 -13.89
C GLY A 120 -23.15 -2.34 -13.25
N ASP A 121 -22.82 -1.35 -12.43
CA ASP A 121 -23.79 -0.48 -11.76
C ASP A 121 -24.64 0.31 -12.78
N LEU A 122 -24.02 0.80 -13.86
CA LEU A 122 -24.72 1.48 -14.96
C LEU A 122 -25.66 0.54 -15.72
N THR A 123 -25.23 -0.70 -15.96
CA THR A 123 -26.06 -1.72 -16.61
C THR A 123 -27.29 -2.02 -15.76
N GLN A 124 -27.12 -2.21 -14.45
CA GLN A 124 -28.24 -2.45 -13.52
C GLN A 124 -29.21 -1.27 -13.43
N LYS A 125 -28.72 -0.05 -13.62
CA LYS A 125 -29.53 1.18 -13.57
C LYS A 125 -30.14 1.58 -14.92
N ASN A 126 -30.03 0.74 -15.95
CA ASN A 126 -30.42 1.05 -17.33
C ASN A 126 -29.74 2.32 -17.90
N GLY A 127 -28.62 2.75 -17.31
CA GLY A 127 -27.82 3.91 -17.73
C GLY A 127 -26.78 3.58 -18.79
N PHE A 128 -26.62 2.29 -19.13
CA PHE A 128 -25.67 1.85 -20.13
C PHE A 128 -26.20 2.05 -21.55
N SER A 129 -26.16 3.30 -22.04
CA SER A 129 -26.69 3.69 -23.36
C SER A 129 -25.85 4.79 -24.03
N GLY A 130 -26.12 5.05 -25.31
CA GLY A 130 -25.50 6.14 -26.07
C GLY A 130 -23.97 6.14 -26.00
N SER A 131 -23.40 7.30 -25.65
CA SER A 131 -21.96 7.51 -25.54
C SER A 131 -21.28 6.62 -24.51
N VAL A 132 -21.93 6.30 -23.38
CA VAL A 132 -21.34 5.44 -22.35
C VAL A 132 -21.08 4.04 -22.88
N ARG A 133 -21.95 3.54 -23.75
CA ARG A 133 -21.78 2.23 -24.38
C ARG A 133 -20.63 2.24 -25.38
N SER A 134 -20.52 3.28 -26.22
CA SER A 134 -19.43 3.36 -27.20
C SER A 134 -18.06 3.50 -26.53
N GLU A 135 -17.94 4.35 -25.52
CA GLU A 135 -16.68 4.50 -24.75
C GLU A 135 -16.26 3.18 -24.08
N ALA A 136 -17.21 2.44 -23.51
CA ALA A 136 -16.93 1.12 -22.93
C ALA A 136 -16.48 0.09 -23.98
N GLN A 137 -17.01 0.15 -25.21
CA GLN A 137 -16.60 -0.70 -26.33
C GLN A 137 -15.18 -0.37 -26.80
N ASP A 138 -14.83 0.91 -26.86
CA ASP A 138 -13.49 1.36 -27.23
C ASP A 138 -12.45 0.93 -26.19
N LEU A 139 -12.77 1.08 -24.90
CA LEU A 139 -11.93 0.58 -23.80
C LEU A 139 -11.75 -0.94 -23.87
N ALA A 140 -12.81 -1.70 -24.16
CA ALA A 140 -12.72 -3.15 -24.31
C ALA A 140 -11.82 -3.55 -25.50
N THR A 141 -11.91 -2.83 -26.61
CA THR A 141 -11.07 -3.04 -27.80
C THR A 141 -9.60 -2.74 -27.52
N LEU A 142 -9.34 -1.62 -26.83
CA LEU A 142 -8.00 -1.25 -26.38
C LEU A 142 -7.40 -2.34 -25.49
N LEU A 143 -8.16 -2.81 -24.49
CA LEU A 143 -7.72 -3.86 -23.57
C LEU A 143 -7.41 -5.17 -24.31
N HIS A 144 -8.30 -5.59 -25.21
CA HIS A 144 -8.10 -6.77 -26.05
C HIS A 144 -6.80 -6.68 -26.87
N THR A 145 -6.54 -5.52 -27.46
CA THR A 145 -5.33 -5.25 -28.23
C THR A 145 -4.08 -5.32 -27.34
N LYS A 146 -4.12 -4.71 -26.14
CA LYS A 146 -2.99 -4.71 -25.19
C LYS A 146 -2.68 -6.11 -24.65
N LEU A 147 -3.67 -6.99 -24.55
CA LEU A 147 -3.50 -8.37 -24.10
C LEU A 147 -3.06 -9.34 -25.22
N GLY A 148 -3.03 -8.89 -26.48
CA GLY A 148 -2.48 -9.66 -27.59
C GLY A 148 -3.43 -10.71 -28.21
N GLY A 149 -4.75 -10.53 -28.12
CA GLY A 149 -5.72 -11.42 -28.79
C GLY A 149 -6.70 -12.13 -27.85
N PRO A 150 -7.43 -13.18 -28.31
CA PRO A 150 -8.69 -13.63 -27.73
C PRO A 150 -8.59 -13.98 -26.23
N ILE A 151 -9.30 -13.17 -25.44
CA ILE A 151 -9.52 -13.32 -24.00
C ILE A 151 -10.63 -14.35 -23.74
N VAL A 152 -10.69 -15.42 -24.54
CA VAL A 152 -11.58 -16.53 -24.25
C VAL A 152 -10.85 -17.36 -23.21
N PRO A 153 -11.42 -17.59 -22.01
CA PRO A 153 -10.85 -18.58 -21.11
C PRO A 153 -10.94 -19.91 -21.85
N VAL A 154 -9.80 -20.37 -22.40
CA VAL A 154 -9.61 -21.79 -22.65
C VAL A 154 -9.87 -22.40 -21.28
N LYS A 155 -10.95 -23.17 -21.13
CA LYS A 155 -11.09 -24.08 -19.99
C LYS A 155 -9.76 -24.81 -19.97
N ARG A 156 -8.90 -24.49 -19.01
CA ARG A 156 -7.73 -25.33 -18.77
C ARG A 156 -8.37 -26.61 -18.29
N ASP A 157 -8.51 -27.56 -19.20
CA ASP A 157 -8.77 -28.93 -18.84
C ASP A 157 -7.60 -29.30 -17.93
N GLU A 158 -7.84 -29.19 -16.63
CA GLU A 158 -6.98 -29.76 -15.61
C GLU A 158 -7.06 -31.26 -15.86
N LYS A 159 -6.20 -31.75 -16.77
CA LYS A 159 -5.99 -33.16 -16.97
C LYS A 159 -5.66 -33.70 -15.58
N PRO A 160 -6.46 -34.62 -15.00
CA PRO A 160 -6.21 -35.12 -13.67
C PRO A 160 -4.77 -35.64 -13.67
N ARG A 161 -3.92 -35.04 -12.83
CA ARG A 161 -2.57 -35.56 -12.59
C ARG A 161 -2.79 -36.98 -12.12
N ALA A 162 -2.50 -37.93 -13.01
CA ALA A 162 -2.72 -39.34 -12.76
C ALA A 162 -2.04 -39.70 -11.43
N ALA A 163 -2.86 -40.03 -10.44
CA ALA A 163 -2.44 -40.75 -9.27
C ALA A 163 -2.01 -42.16 -9.72
N GLY A 164 -0.73 -42.30 -10.02
CA GLY A 164 -0.04 -43.57 -10.25
C GLY A 164 1.43 -43.26 -10.04
N ILE A 165 2.14 -43.89 -9.11
CA ILE A 165 2.27 -45.34 -8.99
C ILE A 165 2.24 -45.74 -7.51
N ARG A 166 1.36 -46.68 -7.17
CA ARG A 166 1.50 -47.52 -5.99
C ARG A 166 2.12 -48.85 -6.40
N ALA A 167 2.98 -49.33 -5.51
CA ALA A 167 3.51 -50.69 -5.33
C ALA A 167 4.81 -51.06 -6.05
N ALA A 168 5.89 -51.18 -5.26
CA ALA A 168 6.41 -52.50 -4.91
C ALA A 168 7.20 -52.41 -3.57
N ALA A 169 6.80 -53.22 -2.59
CA ALA A 169 7.67 -53.59 -1.46
C ALA A 169 8.61 -54.72 -1.93
N PRO A 170 9.81 -54.89 -1.34
CA PRO A 170 9.84 -55.78 -0.16
C PRO A 170 10.90 -55.46 0.92
N ALA A 171 10.73 -56.22 2.01
CA ALA A 171 11.69 -56.66 3.03
C ALA A 171 12.07 -55.70 4.19
N ALA A 172 11.83 -56.24 5.39
CA ALA A 172 12.03 -55.64 6.69
C ALA A 172 13.52 -55.63 7.12
N VAL A 173 13.91 -54.57 7.83
CA VAL A 173 15.09 -54.50 8.72
C VAL A 173 14.63 -53.77 10.00
N PRO A 174 14.97 -54.25 11.21
CA PRO A 174 14.34 -53.80 12.44
C PRO A 174 14.78 -52.40 12.90
N ALA A 175 13.93 -51.81 13.75
CA ALA A 175 13.93 -50.42 14.18
C ALA A 175 15.11 -50.01 15.09
N ILE A 176 15.53 -48.75 14.97
CA ILE A 176 16.12 -47.98 16.06
C ILE A 176 15.23 -46.75 16.29
N LYS A 177 14.53 -46.71 17.43
CA LYS A 177 13.75 -45.56 17.86
C LYS A 177 14.70 -44.45 18.34
N CYS A 178 14.80 -43.34 17.61
CA CYS A 178 15.27 -42.07 18.20
C CYS A 178 14.07 -41.42 18.90
N SER A 179 13.89 -41.67 20.20
CA SER A 179 12.95 -40.93 21.04
C SER A 179 13.73 -39.88 21.83
N GLY A 180 13.88 -38.69 21.25
CA GLY A 180 14.44 -37.52 21.94
C GLY A 180 14.16 -36.21 21.17
N PRO A 181 14.11 -35.05 21.84
CA PRO A 181 13.59 -33.80 21.27
C PRO A 181 14.51 -33.10 20.24
N PHE A 182 15.64 -33.72 19.86
CA PHE A 182 16.70 -33.08 19.08
C PHE A 182 17.22 -33.96 17.92
N CYS A 183 16.40 -34.87 17.37
CA CYS A 183 16.73 -35.55 16.13
C CYS A 183 16.36 -34.62 14.95
N GLY A 184 17.31 -33.79 14.44
CA GLY A 184 17.08 -33.01 13.21
C GLY A 184 17.91 -31.76 12.90
N LEU A 185 19.06 -31.48 13.54
CA LEU A 185 19.96 -30.41 13.07
C LEU A 185 20.93 -30.95 12.02
N ASN A 186 20.65 -30.69 10.75
CA ASN A 186 21.65 -30.47 9.70
C ASN A 186 21.04 -29.61 8.60
#